data_AF-A0A2E3RGH8-F1
#
_entry.id   AF-A0A2E3RGH8-F1
#
_cell.length_a   1.000
_cell.length_b   1.000
_cell.length_c   1.000
_cell.angle_alpha   90.00
_cell.angle_beta   90.00
_cell.angle_gamma   90.00
#
_symmetry.space_group_name_H-M   'P 1'
#
loop_
_entity.id
_entity.type
_entity.pdbx_description
1 polymer ?
#
loop_
_entity_poly.entity_id
_entity_poly.type
_entity_poly.pdbx_seq_one_letter_code
_entity_poly.pdbx_strand_id
1 'polypeptide(L)' 'MKTLKADNTHDAPEVENLLVELGNINKQIPYLVIYPPDGRRPIILNGPILQSDVTNALREAGPSLPIKRTAMAKPQ' A
#
# COMPACT_ATOMS: atom_id res chain seq x y z
N MET A 1 14.30 10.89 -3.31
CA MET A 1 13.73 9.54 -3.41
C MET A 1 13.15 9.38 -4.80
N LYS A 2 13.59 8.38 -5.56
CA LYS A 2 13.07 8.11 -6.91
C LYS A 2 11.83 7.24 -6.74
N THR A 3 10.65 7.78 -7.03
CA THR A 3 9.40 7.02 -7.03
C THR A 3 9.49 5.94 -8.11
N LEU A 4 9.46 4.67 -7.72
CA LEU A 4 9.31 3.56 -8.65
C LEU A 4 7.87 3.57 -9.15
N LYS A 5 7.68 3.89 -10.44
CA LYS A 5 6.39 3.72 -11.11
C LYS A 5 6.33 2.29 -11.60
N ALA A 6 5.46 1.47 -11.02
CA ALA A 6 5.17 0.13 -11.51
C ALA A 6 4.27 0.24 -12.75
N ASP A 7 4.88 0.17 -13.94
CA ASP A 7 4.17 0.16 -15.22
C ASP A 7 4.19 -1.26 -15.78
N ASN A 8 3.08 -1.98 -15.68
CA ASN A 8 2.95 -3.37 -16.12
C ASN A 8 2.19 -3.49 -17.46
N THR A 9 2.22 -2.44 -18.28
CA THR A 9 1.56 -2.42 -19.61
C THR A 9 2.38 -3.13 -20.70
N HIS A 10 3.64 -3.44 -20.39
CA HIS A 10 4.58 -4.17 -21.21
C HIS A 10 5.24 -5.26 -20.35
N ASP A 11 6.04 -6.14 -20.96
CA ASP A 11 6.84 -7.12 -20.22
C ASP A 11 7.82 -6.40 -19.28
N ALA A 12 7.56 -6.48 -17.97
CA ALA A 12 8.22 -5.72 -16.92
C ALA A 12 8.59 -6.63 -15.72
N PRO A 13 9.60 -7.50 -15.87
CA PRO A 13 9.96 -8.51 -14.87
C PRO A 13 10.34 -7.90 -13.50
N GLU A 14 10.89 -6.69 -13.47
CA GLU A 14 11.17 -5.97 -12.23
C GLU A 14 9.90 -5.61 -11.43
N VAL A 15 8.79 -5.31 -12.13
CA VAL A 15 7.50 -5.03 -11.51
C VAL A 15 6.88 -6.32 -10.99
N GLU A 16 6.98 -7.41 -11.75
CA GLU A 16 6.51 -8.71 -11.32
C GLU A 16 7.24 -9.22 -10.08
N ASN A 17 8.56 -9.06 -10.04
CA ASN A 17 9.38 -9.44 -8.89
C ASN A 17 9.00 -8.61 -7.66
N LEU A 18 8.83 -7.29 -7.82
CA LEU A 18 8.38 -6.42 -6.75
C LEU A 18 6.98 -6.83 -6.24
N LEU A 19 6.05 -7.18 -7.12
CA LEU A 19 4.72 -7.65 -6.73
C LEU A 19 4.78 -8.95 -5.91
N VAL A 20 5.63 -9.89 -6.31
CA VAL A 20 5.85 -11.14 -5.57
C VAL A 20 6.47 -10.87 -4.20
N GLU A 21 7.48 -10.00 -4.11
CA GLU A 21 8.09 -9.56 -2.84
C GLU A 21 7.06 -8.91 -1.90
N LEU A 22 6.09 -8.19 -2.46
CA LEU A 22 4.98 -7.57 -1.73
C LEU A 22 3.83 -8.54 -1.41
N GLY A 23 3.99 -9.84 -1.70
CA GLY A 23 3.04 -10.90 -1.38
C GLY A 23 1.97 -11.16 -2.45
N ASN A 24 1.99 -10.47 -3.59
CA ASN A 24 1.09 -10.73 -4.71
C ASN A 24 1.60 -11.92 -5.56
N ILE A 25 1.62 -13.11 -4.97
CA ILE A 25 2.17 -14.33 -5.58
C ILE A 25 1.47 -14.66 -6.91
N ASN A 26 0.17 -14.38 -6.99
CA ASN A 26 -0.64 -14.67 -8.18
C ASN A 26 -0.54 -13.56 -9.26
N LYS A 27 0.23 -12.49 -8.99
CA LYS A 27 0.42 -11.33 -9.90
C LYS A 27 -0.90 -10.72 -10.40
N GLN A 28 -1.97 -10.84 -9.61
CA GLN A 28 -3.28 -10.34 -9.97
C GLN A 28 -3.36 -8.85 -9.70
N ILE A 29 -3.91 -8.09 -10.65
CA ILE A 29 -4.20 -6.67 -10.50
C ILE A 29 -5.72 -6.44 -10.58
N PRO A 30 -6.28 -5.48 -9.82
CA PRO A 30 -5.61 -4.64 -8.83
C PRO A 30 -5.17 -5.41 -7.56
N TYR A 31 -4.11 -4.91 -6.92
CA TYR A 31 -3.57 -5.42 -5.64
C TYR A 31 -3.43 -4.24 -4.68
N LEU A 32 -4.12 -4.30 -3.53
CA LEU A 32 -4.14 -3.25 -2.53
C LEU A 32 -3.71 -3.82 -1.18
N VAL A 33 -2.77 -3.14 -0.52
CA VAL A 33 -2.29 -3.49 0.81
C VAL A 33 -2.51 -2.30 1.74
N ILE A 34 -3.24 -2.53 2.83
CA ILE A 34 -3.51 -1.53 3.88
C ILE A 34 -2.71 -1.93 5.12
N TYR A 35 -1.83 -1.03 5.58
CA TYR A 35 -1.02 -1.22 6.78
C TYR A 35 -1.69 -0.54 7.98
N PRO A 36 -2.18 -1.31 8.97
CA PRO A 36 -2.74 -0.74 10.18
C PRO A 36 -1.70 0.07 10.99
N PRO A 37 -2.13 1.15 11.67
CA PRO A 37 -1.27 2.02 12.48
C PRO A 37 -0.69 1.34 13.72
N ASP A 38 -1.31 0.25 14.16
CA ASP A 38 -0.98 -0.50 15.37
C ASP A 38 0.07 -1.60 15.14
N GLY A 39 0.60 -1.72 13.92
CA GLY A 39 1.61 -2.71 13.57
C GLY A 39 1.06 -4.13 13.41
N ARG A 40 -0.26 -4.32 13.39
CA ARG A 40 -0.87 -5.61 12.99
C ARG A 40 -0.52 -5.96 11.55
N ARG A 41 -0.83 -7.21 11.19
CA ARG A 41 -0.62 -7.70 9.83
C ARG A 41 -1.36 -6.82 8.81
N PRO A 42 -0.77 -6.58 7.62
CA PRO A 42 -1.44 -5.85 6.57
C PRO A 42 -2.72 -6.54 6.11
N ILE A 43 -3.72 -5.76 5.74
CA ILE A 43 -4.95 -6.24 5.10
C ILE A 43 -4.69 -6.22 3.59
N ILE A 44 -4.82 -7.37 2.95
CA ILE A 44 -4.54 -7.55 1.52
C ILE A 44 -5.86 -7.74 0.78
N LEU A 45 -6.09 -6.93 -0.26
CA LEU A 45 -7.17 -7.11 -1.22
C LEU A 45 -6.58 -7.39 -2.59
N ASN A 46 -7.00 -8.47 -3.24
CA ASN A 46 -6.46 -8.94 -4.51
C ASN A 46 -7.58 -9.28 -5.51
N GLY A 47 -7.38 -8.93 -6.78
CA GLY A 47 -8.36 -9.17 -7.84
C GLY A 47 -9.37 -8.02 -7.98
N PRO A 48 -10.58 -8.24 -8.51
CA PRO A 48 -11.59 -7.20 -8.58
C PRO A 48 -11.93 -6.66 -7.18
N ILE A 49 -11.67 -5.37 -6.94
CA ILE A 49 -11.89 -4.71 -5.65
C ILE A 49 -13.10 -3.77 -5.77
N LEU A 50 -14.08 -3.93 -4.88
CA LEU A 50 -15.20 -3.01 -4.77
C LEU A 50 -14.89 -1.89 -3.77
N GLN A 51 -15.57 -0.75 -3.92
CA GLN A 51 -15.48 0.36 -2.96
C GLN A 51 -15.86 -0.07 -1.54
N SER A 52 -16.82 -0.99 -1.39
CA SER A 52 -17.22 -1.55 -0.10
C SER A 52 -16.07 -2.30 0.57
N ASP A 53 -15.28 -3.04 -0.19
CA ASP A 53 -14.16 -3.83 0.34
C ASP A 53 -13.09 -2.91 0.90
N VAL A 54 -12.76 -1.85 0.15
CA VAL A 54 -11.82 -0.80 0.60
C VAL A 54 -12.33 -0.11 1.86
N THR A 55 -13.61 0.27 1.88
CA THR A 55 -14.20 0.97 3.04
C THR A 55 -14.19 0.10 4.29
N ASN A 56 -14.50 -1.20 4.15
CA ASN A 56 -14.48 -2.15 5.25
C ASN A 56 -13.05 -2.39 5.75
N ALA A 57 -12.09 -2.57 4.85
CA ALA A 57 -10.68 -2.75 5.21
C ALA A 57 -10.10 -1.51 5.91
N LEU A 58 -10.45 -0.30 5.48
CA LEU A 58 -10.05 0.93 6.18
C LEU A 58 -10.68 1.04 7.57
N ARG A 59 -11.94 0.62 7.73
CA ARG A 59 -12.61 0.59 9.04
C ARG A 59 -11.94 -0.42 9.98
N GLU A 60 -11.53 -1.57 9.47
CA GLU A 60 -10.81 -2.61 10.22
C GLU A 60 -9.37 -2.18 10.59
N ALA A 61 -8.69 -1.48 9.69
CA ALA A 61 -7.36 -0.94 9.95
C ALA A 61 -7.39 0.14 11.04
N GLY A 62 -8.46 0.92 11.11
CA GLY A 62 -8.60 2.01 12.06
C GLY A 62 -7.89 3.30 11.62
N PRO A 63 -8.03 4.39 12.40
CA PRO A 63 -7.53 5.70 12.02
C PRO A 63 -6.00 5.78 12.06
N SER A 64 -5.40 6.47 11.09
CA SER A 64 -3.96 6.72 11.09
C SER A 64 -3.48 7.43 12.37
N LEU A 65 -2.24 7.14 12.79
CA LEU A 65 -1.64 7.82 13.95
C LEU A 65 -1.58 9.34 13.71
N PRO A 66 -1.81 10.16 14.75
CA PRO A 66 -1.62 11.60 14.64
C PRO A 66 -0.18 11.90 14.22
N ILE A 67 -0.01 12.64 13.12
CA ILE A 67 1.30 13.17 12.76
C ILE A 67 1.69 14.15 13.87
N LYS A 68 2.66 13.79 14.72
CA LYS A 68 3.35 14.78 15.55
C LYS A 68 4.09 15.70 14.58
N ARG A 69 3.49 16.86 14.26
CA ARG A 69 4.21 17.94 13.58
C ARG A 69 5.31 18.42 14.52
N THR A 70 6.49 17.83 14.44
CA THR A 70 7.71 18.50 14.90
C THR A 70 7.87 19.72 14.01
N ALA A 71 7.56 20.89 14.56
CA ALA A 71 7.83 22.15 13.91
C ALA A 71 9.32 22.17 13.55
N MET A 72 9.63 22.18 12.25
CA MET A 72 10.98 22.49 11.78
C MET A 72 11.23 23.95 12.18
N ALA A 73 11.94 24.16 13.28
CA ALA A 73 12.53 25.45 13.59
C ALA A 73 13.48 25.79 12.43
N LYS A 74 13.20 26.87 11.70
CA LYS A 74 14.16 27.44 10.75
C LYS A 74 15.40 27.88 11.54
N PRO A 75 16.63 27.53 11.12
CA PRO A 75 17.81 28.17 11.66
C PRO A 75 17.81 29.66 11.28
N GLN A 76 18.05 30.52 12.27
CA GLN A 76 18.45 31.92 12.07
C GLN A 76 19.94 32.00 11.79
#